data_AF-A0A2E8FL26-F1
#
_entry.id   AF-A0A2E8FL26-F1
#
_cell.length_a   1.000
_cell.length_b   1.000
_cell.length_c   1.000
_cell.angle_alpha   90.00
_cell.angle_beta   90.00
_cell.angle_gamma   90.00
#
_symmetry.space_group_name_H-M   'P 1'
#
loop_
_entity.id
_entity.type
_entity.pdbx_description
1 polymer ?
#
loop_
_entity_poly.entity_id
_entity_poly.type
_entity_poly.pdbx_seq_one_letter_code
_entity_poly.pdbx_strand_id
1 'polypeptide(L)'
;MSVSPRDISLRSGFHPDAFDFLKIALRYTVHISTRVTTRGDIPQDDEPDRDSSDESQHVTGPELLEGIRCYALEQFGLLTVVVFDHWGIRCTEDFGRMVFDLIDRGEMFKTDRDQLSDFSNVYSFEQVFDRDYEIDTSPAFSH
;
A
#
# COMPACT_ATOMS: atom_id res chain seq x y z
N MET A 1 -9.11 -39.64 8.65
CA MET A 1 -8.01 -38.66 8.44
C MET A 1 -8.55 -37.55 7.58
N SER A 2 -8.99 -36.45 8.19
CA SER A 2 -9.31 -35.21 7.46
C SER A 2 -8.67 -34.10 8.29
N VAL A 3 -7.51 -33.66 7.82
CA VAL A 3 -6.81 -32.53 8.41
C VAL A 3 -7.64 -31.30 8.04
N SER A 4 -8.32 -30.71 9.04
CA SER A 4 -8.93 -29.39 8.89
C SER A 4 -7.88 -28.44 8.31
N PRO A 5 -8.22 -27.60 7.31
CA PRO A 5 -7.34 -26.54 6.91
C PRO A 5 -7.13 -25.67 8.15
N ARG A 6 -5.88 -25.58 8.57
CA ARG A 6 -5.47 -24.86 9.76
C ARG A 6 -6.05 -23.45 9.69
N ASP A 7 -6.76 -23.11 10.75
CA ASP A 7 -7.24 -21.79 11.08
C ASP A 7 -6.02 -20.85 11.14
N ILE A 8 -5.69 -20.22 10.00
CA ILE A 8 -4.61 -19.24 9.88
C ILE A 8 -5.06 -17.86 10.43
N SER A 9 -6.29 -17.75 10.97
CA SER A 9 -6.84 -16.54 11.61
C SER A 9 -6.14 -16.11 12.91
N LEU A 10 -5.04 -16.76 13.30
CA LEU A 10 -4.41 -16.53 14.58
C LEU A 10 -3.39 -15.38 14.50
N ARG A 11 -3.92 -14.15 14.49
CA ARG A 11 -3.50 -12.97 15.30
C ARG A 11 -3.88 -11.62 14.68
N SER A 12 -4.22 -11.59 13.40
CA SER A 12 -4.73 -10.39 12.77
C SER A 12 -5.99 -10.75 12.00
N GLY A 13 -7.07 -10.00 12.20
CA GLY A 13 -8.40 -10.28 11.64
C GLY A 13 -8.50 -10.10 10.12
N PHE A 14 -7.37 -10.11 9.41
CA PHE A 14 -7.26 -9.86 7.98
C PHE A 14 -6.96 -11.15 7.22
N HIS A 15 -7.51 -11.25 6.02
CA HIS A 15 -7.28 -12.37 5.11
C HIS A 15 -5.79 -12.40 4.65
N PRO A 16 -5.15 -13.56 4.46
CA PRO A 16 -3.75 -13.64 4.03
C PRO A 16 -3.46 -12.86 2.73
N ASP A 17 -4.37 -12.92 1.76
CA ASP A 17 -4.25 -12.18 0.50
C ASP A 17 -4.14 -10.66 0.70
N ALA A 18 -4.67 -10.12 1.80
CA ALA A 18 -4.52 -8.72 2.16
C ALA A 18 -3.05 -8.34 2.39
N PHE A 19 -2.30 -9.19 3.09
CA PHE A 19 -0.89 -8.95 3.35
C PHE A 19 -0.06 -9.06 2.07
N ASP A 20 -0.41 -9.99 1.19
CA ASP A 20 0.24 -10.10 -0.13
C ASP A 20 -0.05 -8.86 -0.99
N PHE A 21 -1.30 -8.41 -1.02
CA PHE A 21 -1.69 -7.15 -1.65
C PHE A 21 -0.92 -5.96 -1.09
N LEU A 22 -0.83 -5.83 0.24
CA LEU A 22 -0.09 -4.74 0.90
C LEU A 22 1.38 -4.70 0.49
N LYS A 23 2.05 -5.87 0.47
CA LYS A 23 3.46 -5.96 0.04
C LYS A 23 3.64 -5.56 -1.42
N ILE A 24 2.70 -5.92 -2.30
CA ILE A 24 2.74 -5.52 -3.71
C ILE A 24 2.51 -4.01 -3.84
N ALA A 25 1.51 -3.47 -3.14
CA ALA A 25 1.20 -2.04 -3.13
C ALA A 25 2.36 -1.19 -2.58
N LEU A 26 3.07 -1.67 -1.56
CA LEU A 26 4.29 -1.01 -1.05
C LEU A 26 5.37 -0.91 -2.14
N ARG A 27 5.64 -2.02 -2.86
CA ARG A 27 6.61 -2.02 -3.96
C ARG A 27 6.18 -1.11 -5.11
N TYR A 28 4.88 -1.10 -5.42
CA TYR A 28 4.30 -0.17 -6.38
C TYR A 28 4.56 1.28 -5.96
N THR A 29 4.34 1.60 -4.67
CA THR A 29 4.54 2.94 -4.09
C THR A 29 6.00 3.41 -4.22
N VAL A 30 6.97 2.58 -3.83
CA VAL A 30 8.40 2.90 -3.97
C VAL A 30 8.77 3.17 -5.43
N HIS A 31 8.23 2.36 -6.33
CA HIS A 31 8.51 2.47 -7.77
C HIS A 31 7.91 3.73 -8.40
N ILE A 32 6.71 4.17 -7.98
CA ILE A 32 6.14 5.43 -8.45
C ILE A 32 6.90 6.64 -7.89
N SER A 33 7.30 6.62 -6.62
CA SER A 33 8.01 7.75 -5.97
C SER A 33 9.37 7.98 -6.61
N THR A 34 10.09 6.92 -6.97
CA THR A 34 11.40 7.01 -7.64
C THR A 34 11.32 7.72 -9.01
N ARG A 35 10.18 7.61 -9.72
CA ARG A 35 9.95 8.29 -11.01
C ARG A 35 9.67 9.78 -10.86
N VAL A 36 9.12 10.19 -9.72
CA VAL A 36 8.80 11.59 -9.45
C VAL A 36 10.07 12.39 -9.12
N THR A 37 11.03 11.78 -8.42
CA THR A 37 12.31 12.43 -8.04
C THR A 37 13.30 12.60 -9.21
N THR A 38 13.05 12.01 -10.38
CA THR A 38 13.96 12.06 -11.55
C THR A 38 13.64 13.16 -12.56
N ARG A 39 12.93 14.24 -12.18
CA ARG A 39 12.60 15.36 -13.10
C ARG A 39 13.37 16.66 -12.86
N GLY A 40 14.40 16.66 -12.03
CA GLY A 40 15.33 17.79 -11.98
C GLY A 40 16.37 17.58 -10.90
N ASP A 41 17.54 17.08 -11.30
CA ASP A 41 18.83 17.61 -10.88
C ASP A 41 19.96 16.92 -11.66
N ILE A 42 20.99 17.70 -11.95
CA ILE A 42 22.19 17.33 -12.70
C ILE A 42 23.01 16.35 -11.83
N PRO A 43 23.59 15.26 -12.39
CA PRO A 43 24.52 14.44 -11.62
C PRO A 43 25.80 15.25 -11.39
N GLN A 44 26.02 15.67 -10.14
CA GLN A 44 27.31 16.15 -9.67
C GLN A 44 28.00 14.98 -8.96
N ASP A 45 29.20 14.66 -9.42
CA ASP A 45 30.06 13.59 -8.90
C ASP A 45 30.38 13.81 -7.41
N ASP A 46 29.61 13.18 -6.53
CA ASP A 46 29.99 12.95 -5.13
C ASP A 46 29.90 11.44 -4.86
N GLU A 47 31.01 10.87 -4.41
CA GLU A 47 31.17 9.43 -4.15
C GLU A 47 30.11 8.89 -3.17
N PRO A 48 29.59 7.67 -3.37
CA PRO A 48 28.65 7.07 -2.43
C PRO A 48 29.40 6.61 -1.17
N ASP A 49 29.36 7.43 -0.12
CA ASP A 49 29.59 6.96 1.24
C ASP A 49 28.64 5.79 1.53
N ARG A 50 29.22 4.66 1.97
CA ARG A 50 28.56 3.36 2.12
C ARG A 50 27.63 3.28 3.36
N ASP A 51 26.72 4.23 3.50
CA ASP A 51 25.66 4.18 4.51
C ASP A 51 24.33 4.88 4.09
N SER A 52 24.18 5.30 2.83
CA SER A 52 23.00 6.03 2.34
C SER A 52 21.91 5.14 1.71
N SER A 53 21.95 3.83 1.96
CA SER A 53 21.01 2.87 1.35
C SER A 53 19.71 2.64 2.14
N ASP A 54 19.49 3.33 3.27
CA ASP A 54 18.31 3.10 4.11
C ASP A 54 17.27 4.25 4.06
N GLU A 55 17.69 5.49 3.77
CA GLU A 55 16.75 6.62 3.63
C GLU A 55 16.03 6.67 2.28
N SER A 56 16.59 6.01 1.26
CA SER A 56 16.11 6.11 -0.13
C SER A 56 14.87 5.22 -0.44
N GLN A 57 14.46 4.36 0.49
CA GLN A 57 13.32 3.45 0.32
C GLN A 57 12.24 3.60 1.39
N HIS A 58 12.36 4.60 2.26
CA HIS A 58 11.36 4.83 3.28
C HIS A 58 10.09 5.43 2.65
N VAL A 59 8.95 4.77 2.85
CA VAL A 59 7.63 5.24 2.42
C VAL A 59 6.84 5.59 3.67
N THR A 60 6.35 6.83 3.73
CA THR A 60 5.51 7.29 4.84
C THR A 60 4.11 6.65 4.78
N GLY A 61 3.40 6.62 5.91
CA GLY A 61 2.02 6.11 5.97
C GLY A 61 1.07 6.70 4.91
N PRO A 62 1.01 8.04 4.76
CA PRO A 62 0.17 8.68 3.72
C PRO A 62 0.59 8.32 2.29
N GLU A 63 1.89 8.23 2.01
CA GLU A 63 2.38 7.83 0.68
C GLU A 63 2.00 6.38 0.37
N LEU A 64 2.14 5.48 1.34
CA LEU A 64 1.70 4.09 1.21
C LEU A 64 0.20 4.00 0.96
N LEU A 65 -0.61 4.78 1.67
CA LEU A 65 -2.06 4.78 1.51
C LEU A 65 -2.49 5.30 0.13
N GLU A 66 -1.82 6.31 -0.41
CA GLU A 66 -2.08 6.78 -1.77
C GLU A 66 -1.64 5.75 -2.82
N GLY A 67 -0.48 5.10 -2.62
CA GLY A 67 -0.05 4.01 -3.50
C GLY A 67 -0.99 2.81 -3.46
N ILE A 68 -1.52 2.45 -2.28
CA ILE A 68 -2.57 1.44 -2.10
C ILE A 68 -3.83 1.85 -2.87
N ARG A 69 -4.26 3.11 -2.76
CA ARG A 69 -5.45 3.61 -3.46
C ARG A 69 -5.29 3.48 -4.97
N CYS A 70 -4.19 4.00 -5.53
CA CYS A 70 -3.89 3.92 -6.96
C CYS A 70 -3.83 2.47 -7.43
N TYR A 71 -3.09 1.63 -6.73
CA TYR A 71 -2.95 0.22 -7.09
C TYR A 71 -4.28 -0.54 -7.01
N ALA A 72 -5.08 -0.31 -5.98
CA ALA A 72 -6.40 -0.94 -5.84
C ALA A 72 -7.34 -0.56 -6.99
N LEU A 73 -7.37 0.72 -7.36
CA LEU A 73 -8.17 1.19 -8.48
C LEU A 73 -7.73 0.61 -9.82
N GLU A 74 -6.41 0.48 -10.04
CA GLU A 74 -5.87 -0.16 -11.23
C GLU A 74 -6.22 -1.66 -11.30
N GLN A 75 -6.20 -2.38 -10.18
CA GLN A 75 -6.45 -3.83 -10.17
C GLN A 75 -7.94 -4.19 -10.14
N PHE A 76 -8.74 -3.46 -9.36
CA PHE A 76 -10.11 -3.86 -9.04
C PHE A 76 -11.17 -2.81 -9.43
N GLY A 77 -10.78 -1.56 -9.65
CA GLY A 77 -11.72 -0.47 -9.91
C GLY A 77 -12.82 -0.39 -8.85
N LEU A 78 -14.08 -0.36 -9.29
CA LEU A 78 -15.27 -0.33 -8.41
C LEU A 78 -15.40 -1.54 -7.47
N LEU A 79 -14.72 -2.66 -7.75
CA LEU A 79 -14.75 -3.85 -6.88
C LEU A 79 -13.84 -3.71 -5.66
N THR A 80 -13.02 -2.66 -5.59
CA THR A 80 -12.06 -2.44 -4.49
C THR A 80 -12.73 -2.55 -3.12
N VAL A 81 -13.87 -1.89 -2.92
CA VAL A 81 -14.58 -1.90 -1.62
C VAL A 81 -15.01 -3.31 -1.23
N VAL A 82 -15.50 -4.09 -2.20
CA VAL A 82 -15.97 -5.47 -1.96
C VAL A 82 -14.79 -6.39 -1.63
N VAL A 83 -13.68 -6.27 -2.35
CA VAL A 83 -12.46 -7.05 -2.10
C VAL A 83 -11.89 -6.71 -0.72
N PHE A 84 -11.82 -5.43 -0.37
CA PHE A 84 -11.31 -4.99 0.92
C PHE A 84 -12.18 -5.46 2.08
N ASP A 85 -13.52 -5.33 2.00
CA ASP A 85 -14.40 -5.83 3.05
C ASP A 85 -14.31 -7.35 3.20
N HIS A 86 -14.18 -8.10 2.09
CA HIS A 86 -13.94 -9.55 2.13
C HIS A 86 -12.64 -9.90 2.86
N TRP A 87 -11.61 -9.07 2.71
CA TRP A 87 -10.32 -9.22 3.39
C TRP A 87 -10.31 -8.70 4.83
N GLY A 88 -11.42 -8.12 5.30
CA GLY A 88 -11.55 -7.54 6.64
C GLY A 88 -11.01 -6.11 6.75
N ILE A 89 -10.71 -5.45 5.63
CA ILE A 89 -10.21 -4.07 5.57
C ILE A 89 -11.38 -3.13 5.32
N ARG A 90 -11.61 -2.19 6.23
CA ARG A 90 -12.76 -1.27 6.18
C ARG A 90 -12.38 0.20 6.18
N CYS A 91 -11.18 0.51 6.62
CA CYS A 91 -10.69 1.88 6.67
C CYS A 91 -9.17 1.94 6.53
N THR A 92 -8.62 3.15 6.41
CA THR A 92 -7.18 3.35 6.20
C THR A 92 -6.36 2.88 7.40
N GLU A 93 -6.92 2.93 8.61
CA GLU A 93 -6.31 2.45 9.85
C GLU A 93 -6.00 0.95 9.82
N ASP A 94 -6.79 0.16 9.09
CA ASP A 94 -6.60 -1.29 9.00
C ASP A 94 -5.30 -1.62 8.26
N PHE A 95 -4.95 -0.84 7.23
CA PHE A 95 -3.63 -0.97 6.60
C PHE A 95 -2.50 -0.64 7.57
N GLY A 96 -2.67 0.36 8.42
CA GLY A 96 -1.73 0.65 9.49
C GLY A 96 -1.54 -0.55 10.42
N ARG A 97 -2.63 -1.19 10.86
CA ARG A 97 -2.56 -2.40 11.70
C ARG A 97 -1.79 -3.52 10.99
N MET A 98 -2.06 -3.75 9.71
CA MET A 98 -1.36 -4.75 8.91
C MET A 98 0.15 -4.45 8.77
N VAL A 99 0.54 -3.18 8.58
CA VAL A 99 1.95 -2.76 8.53
C VAL A 99 2.64 -3.04 9.86
N PHE A 100 2.01 -2.68 10.98
CA PHE A 100 2.54 -2.96 12.31
C PHE A 100 2.67 -4.46 12.60
N ASP A 101 1.73 -5.29 12.11
CA ASP A 101 1.87 -6.74 12.20
C ASP A 101 3.05 -7.28 11.40
N LEU A 102 3.35 -6.71 10.23
CA LEU A 102 4.52 -7.08 9.43
C LEU A 102 5.82 -6.65 10.11
N ILE A 103 5.82 -5.51 10.81
CA ILE A 103 6.95 -5.06 11.63
C ILE A 103 7.18 -6.03 12.80
N ASP A 104 6.13 -6.42 13.51
CA ASP A 104 6.22 -7.37 14.64
C ASP A 104 6.72 -8.75 14.20
N ARG A 105 6.49 -9.12 12.93
CA ARG A 105 7.01 -10.35 12.31
C ARG A 105 8.44 -10.23 11.79
N GLY A 106 9.01 -9.02 11.77
CA GLY A 106 10.33 -8.73 11.20
C GLY A 106 10.36 -8.75 9.67
N GLU A 107 9.21 -8.62 9.01
CA GLU A 107 9.10 -8.54 7.55
C GLU A 107 9.20 -7.10 7.01
N MET A 108 8.99 -6.10 7.87
CA MET A 108 9.12 -4.67 7.56
C MET A 108 9.87 -3.93 8.68
N PHE A 109 10.51 -2.82 8.32
CA PHE A 109 11.14 -1.90 9.27
C PHE A 109 10.31 -0.62 9.37
N LYS A 110 10.17 -0.10 10.59
CA LYS A 110 9.61 1.22 10.84
C LYS A 110 10.72 2.22 11.13
N THR A 111 10.44 3.49 10.89
CA THR A 111 11.21 4.59 11.47
C THR A 111 10.67 4.98 12.84
N ASP A 112 11.45 5.72 13.61
CA ASP A 112 11.02 6.24 14.92
C ASP A 112 9.85 7.24 14.82
N ARG A 113 9.54 7.71 13.61
CA ARG A 113 8.50 8.71 13.34
C ARG A 113 7.18 8.07 12.93
N ASP A 114 7.18 6.81 12.48
CA ASP A 114 5.98 6.13 12.02
C ASP A 114 5.04 5.81 13.19
N GLN A 115 3.82 6.34 13.09
CA GLN A 115 2.76 6.15 14.06
C GLN A 115 1.54 5.53 13.38
N LEU A 116 0.78 4.73 14.13
CA LEU A 116 -0.50 4.21 13.63
C LEU A 116 -1.49 5.35 13.28
N SER A 117 -1.34 6.51 13.92
CA SER A 117 -2.13 7.71 13.61
C SER A 117 -1.93 8.22 12.19
N ASP A 118 -0.78 7.94 11.56
CA ASP A 118 -0.48 8.37 10.19
C ASP A 118 -1.38 7.68 9.16
N PHE A 119 -2.04 6.60 9.58
CA PHE A 119 -3.01 5.85 8.79
C PHE A 119 -4.46 6.23 9.09
N SER A 120 -4.70 7.13 10.05
CA SER A 120 -6.05 7.42 10.52
C SER A 120 -6.76 8.49 9.69
N ASN A 121 -7.98 8.17 9.23
CA ASN A 121 -8.87 9.08 8.51
C ASN A 121 -8.20 9.83 7.33
N VAL A 122 -7.33 9.14 6.58
CA VAL A 122 -6.62 9.74 5.44
C VAL A 122 -7.57 9.92 4.25
N TYR A 123 -8.40 8.91 3.98
CA TYR A 123 -9.51 9.01 3.03
C TYR A 123 -10.63 8.02 3.36
N SER A 124 -11.84 8.29 2.86
CA SER A 124 -12.97 7.36 2.93
C SER A 124 -13.00 6.46 1.71
N PHE A 125 -13.15 5.15 1.92
CA PHE A 125 -13.25 4.15 0.84
C PHE A 125 -14.45 4.42 -0.08
N GLU A 126 -15.59 4.82 0.48
CA GLU A 126 -16.77 5.20 -0.32
C GLU A 126 -16.46 6.38 -1.25
N GLN A 127 -15.71 7.36 -0.75
CA GLN A 127 -15.36 8.51 -1.56
C GLN A 127 -14.41 8.12 -2.71
N VAL A 128 -13.30 7.44 -2.38
CA VAL A 128 -12.22 7.23 -3.36
C VAL A 128 -12.44 6.06 -4.31
N PHE A 129 -13.19 5.04 -3.90
CA PHE A 129 -13.36 3.81 -4.69
C PHE A 129 -14.73 3.67 -5.34
N ASP A 130 -15.73 4.46 -4.92
CA ASP A 130 -17.07 4.45 -5.50
C ASP A 130 -17.37 5.79 -6.17
N ARG A 131 -17.38 6.91 -5.42
CA ARG A 131 -17.82 8.21 -5.96
C ARG A 131 -16.84 8.86 -6.93
N ASP A 132 -15.55 8.80 -6.61
CA ASP A 132 -14.50 9.49 -7.39
C ASP A 132 -13.92 8.60 -8.49
N TYR A 133 -14.39 7.36 -8.65
CA TYR A 133 -13.88 6.45 -9.67
C TYR A 133 -14.51 6.74 -11.03
N GLU A 134 -13.69 7.21 -11.97
CA GLU A 134 -14.07 7.44 -13.36
C GLU A 134 -13.48 6.35 -14.27
N ILE A 135 -14.33 5.68 -15.05
CA ILE A 135 -13.90 4.74 -16.08
C ILE A 135 -13.47 5.54 -17.30
N ASP A 136 -12.17 5.58 -17.59
CA ASP A 136 -11.69 6.16 -18.85
C ASP A 136 -12.16 5.30 -20.03
N THR A 137 -13.16 5.81 -20.75
CA THR A 137 -13.72 5.17 -21.94
C THR A 137 -13.04 5.62 -23.24
N SER A 138 -12.17 6.63 -23.18
CA SER A 138 -11.42 7.15 -24.33
C SER A 138 -10.70 6.06 -25.15
N PRO A 139 -9.99 5.08 -24.53
CA PRO A 139 -9.33 4.02 -25.30
C PRO A 139 -10.28 3.06 -26.03
N ALA A 140 -11.53 2.92 -25.59
CA ALA A 140 -12.51 2.04 -26.24
C ALA A 140 -13.10 2.64 -27.52
N PHE A 141 -13.02 3.96 -27.69
CA PHE A 141 -13.65 4.71 -28.78
C PHE A 141 -12.66 5.53 -29.63
N SER A 142 -11.35 5.39 -29.39
CA SER A 142 -10.32 6.03 -30.19
C SER A 142 -10.17 5.27 -31.52
N HIS A 143 -10.58 5.92 -32.62
CA HIS A 143 -10.71 5.33 -33.96
C HIS A 143 -9.53 5.68 -34.89
#